data_AF-A0A8G1A1R2-F1
#
_entry.id   AF-A0A8G1A1R2-F1
#
_cell.length_a   1.000
_cell.length_b   1.000
_cell.length_c   1.000
_cell.angle_alpha   90.00
_cell.angle_beta   90.00
_cell.angle_gamma   90.00
#
_symmetry.space_group_name_H-M   'P 1'
#
loop_
_entity.id
_entity.type
_entity.pdbx_description
1 polymer ?
#
loop_
_entity_poly.entity_id
_entity_poly.type
_entity_poly.pdbx_seq_one_letter_code
_entity_poly.pdbx_strand_id
1 'polypeptide(L)'
;MKREILLEHASTIQDEPMEHGIVLDRDGEVCTRLSGGRSSIVFDHRTLHAVCHRVFMHNHPRGGAFSTADIWTACALCMRGMVVVTHGCVHCLAPPGGRDFFCRDDYADIVRCYRFRCLTADLSKRLRPPDRVWKAVAADMDLGYCAIPFQKE
;
A
#
# COMPACT_ATOMS: atom_id res chain seq x y z
N MET A 1 8.79 -5.86 -10.45
CA MET A 1 9.36 -6.47 -9.23
C MET A 1 8.87 -7.90 -9.10
N LYS A 2 9.77 -8.84 -8.78
CA LYS A 2 9.41 -10.26 -8.62
C LYS A 2 8.67 -10.48 -7.29
N ARG A 3 7.78 -11.47 -7.27
CA ARG A 3 6.99 -11.86 -6.08
C ARG A 3 7.89 -12.26 -4.90
N GLU A 4 8.95 -13.03 -5.17
CA GLU A 4 9.87 -13.52 -4.13
C GLU A 4 10.53 -12.38 -3.36
N ILE A 5 11.04 -11.36 -4.08
CA ILE A 5 11.68 -10.18 -3.49
C ILE A 5 10.71 -9.42 -2.58
N LEU A 6 9.44 -9.26 -3.00
CA LEU A 6 8.42 -8.62 -2.17
C LEU A 6 8.17 -9.40 -0.87
N LEU A 7 8.09 -10.73 -0.95
CA LEU A 7 7.83 -11.57 0.22
C LEU A 7 9.03 -11.62 1.17
N GLU A 8 10.25 -11.67 0.63
CA GLU A 8 11.48 -11.58 1.40
C GLU A 8 11.50 -10.31 2.24
N HIS A 9 11.35 -9.14 1.62
CA HIS A 9 11.31 -7.86 2.35
C HIS A 9 10.12 -7.77 3.30
N ALA A 10 8.93 -8.22 2.88
CA ALA A 10 7.74 -8.16 3.71
C ALA A 10 7.88 -8.98 4.99
N SER A 11 8.52 -10.16 4.93
CA SER A 11 8.77 -11.01 6.10
C SER A 11 9.62 -10.32 7.16
N THR A 12 10.46 -9.35 6.77
CA THR A 12 11.32 -8.59 7.71
C THR A 12 10.59 -7.53 8.52
N ILE A 13 9.35 -7.17 8.16
CA ILE A 13 8.57 -6.11 8.84
C ILE A 13 7.16 -6.55 9.25
N GLN A 14 6.72 -7.74 8.84
CA GLN A 14 5.34 -8.23 8.96
C GLN A 14 4.81 -8.19 10.40
N ASP A 15 5.61 -8.64 11.37
CA ASP A 15 5.20 -8.82 12.76
C ASP A 15 5.75 -7.72 13.69
N GLU A 16 6.30 -6.66 13.12
CA GLU A 16 6.79 -5.54 13.90
C GLU A 16 5.63 -4.82 14.61
N PRO A 17 5.75 -4.49 15.91
CA PRO A 17 4.69 -3.88 16.70
C PRO A 17 4.47 -2.39 16.36
N MET A 18 5.37 -1.81 15.57
CA MET A 18 5.35 -0.43 15.10
C MET A 18 5.36 -0.42 13.57
N GLU A 19 5.09 0.73 12.96
CA GLU A 19 5.21 0.85 11.51
C GLU A 19 6.67 0.92 11.07
N HIS A 20 7.04 0.05 10.14
CA HIS A 20 8.31 -0.01 9.45
C HIS A 20 8.06 0.12 7.97
N GLY A 21 8.90 0.90 7.30
CA GLY A 21 8.84 1.17 5.88
C GLY A 21 10.12 0.74 5.17
N ILE A 22 9.98 0.19 3.97
CA ILE A 22 11.08 -0.15 3.07
C ILE A 22 10.79 0.54 1.74
N VAL A 23 11.77 1.31 1.26
CA VAL A 23 11.70 1.92 -0.06
C VAL A 23 12.50 1.07 -1.03
N LEU A 24 11.85 0.62 -2.09
CA LEU A 24 12.41 -0.28 -3.10
C LEU A 24 12.49 0.44 -4.45
N ASP A 25 13.58 0.19 -5.19
CA ASP A 25 13.68 0.64 -6.58
C ASP A 25 12.90 -0.28 -7.55
N ARG A 26 13.16 -0.11 -8.86
CA ARG A 26 12.48 -0.88 -9.91
C ARG A 26 12.88 -2.36 -9.91
N ASP A 27 14.12 -2.64 -9.52
CA ASP A 27 14.70 -3.98 -9.51
C ASP A 27 14.36 -4.73 -8.22
N GLY A 28 13.91 -4.00 -7.19
CA GLY A 28 13.53 -4.53 -5.89
C GLY A 28 14.63 -4.39 -4.85
N GLU A 29 15.65 -3.59 -5.14
CA GLU A 29 16.74 -3.29 -4.21
C GLU A 29 16.30 -2.23 -3.20
N VAL A 30 16.80 -2.39 -1.96
CA VAL A 30 16.44 -1.49 -0.87
C VAL A 30 17.21 -0.18 -0.98
N CYS A 31 16.50 0.91 -1.24
CA CYS A 31 17.07 2.26 -1.25
C CYS A 31 17.20 2.83 0.17
N THR A 32 16.18 2.65 1.01
CA THR A 32 16.19 3.13 2.40
C THR A 32 15.16 2.37 3.24
N ARG A 33 15.35 2.40 4.56
CA ARG A 33 14.42 1.86 5.56
C ARG A 33 13.99 2.97 6.51
N LEU A 34 12.74 2.92 6.92
CA LEU A 34 12.07 3.89 7.77
C LEU A 34 11.43 3.17 8.95
N SER A 35 11.38 3.85 10.08
CA SER A 35 10.63 3.43 11.26
C SER A 35 9.75 4.59 11.70
N GLY A 36 8.49 4.29 12.00
CA GLY A 36 7.48 5.25 12.41
C GLY A 36 7.00 5.03 13.84
N GLY A 37 5.83 5.60 14.15
CA GLY A 37 5.07 5.32 15.36
C GLY A 37 4.23 4.04 15.21
N ARG A 38 3.22 3.89 16.08
CA ARG A 38 2.31 2.73 16.06
C ARG A 38 1.38 2.66 14.85
N SER A 39 1.20 3.76 14.12
CA SER A 39 0.22 3.87 13.02
C SER A 39 0.56 4.99 12.02
N SER A 40 1.84 5.36 11.92
CA SER A 40 2.29 6.36 10.95
C SER A 40 3.81 6.36 10.82
N ILE A 41 4.30 6.49 9.59
CA ILE A 41 5.69 6.86 9.28
C ILE A 41 5.73 8.34 8.89
N VAL A 42 6.63 9.10 9.52
CA VAL A 42 6.84 10.52 9.22
C VAL A 42 7.99 10.67 8.24
N PHE A 43 7.75 11.36 7.13
CA PHE A 43 8.77 11.62 6.11
C PHE A 43 9.42 12.99 6.35
N ASP A 44 10.72 13.00 6.62
CA ASP A 44 11.51 14.23 6.55
C ASP A 44 11.86 14.59 5.08
N HIS A 45 12.46 15.76 4.85
CA HIS A 45 12.82 16.19 3.49
C HIS A 45 13.75 15.23 2.75
N ARG A 46 14.68 14.58 3.44
CA ARG A 46 15.59 13.61 2.81
C ARG A 46 14.83 12.35 2.39
N THR A 47 13.92 11.91 3.24
CA THR A 47 13.11 10.73 3.01
C THR A 47 12.10 10.94 1.89
N LEU A 48 11.51 12.14 1.78
CA LEU A 48 10.61 12.47 0.66
C LEU A 48 11.31 12.25 -0.70
N HIS A 49 12.57 12.68 -0.83
CA HIS A 49 13.34 12.45 -2.05
C HIS A 49 13.67 10.96 -2.27
N ALA A 50 13.91 10.22 -1.19
CA ALA A 50 14.14 8.78 -1.26
C ALA A 50 12.88 8.02 -1.68
N VAL A 51 11.68 8.44 -1.28
CA VAL A 51 10.43 7.72 -1.56
C VAL A 51 9.82 8.08 -2.92
N CYS A 52 10.06 9.31 -3.40
CA CYS A 52 9.51 9.80 -4.66
C CYS A 52 9.84 8.88 -5.85
N HIS A 53 8.84 8.58 -6.69
CA HIS A 53 8.97 7.71 -7.87
C HIS A 53 9.40 6.26 -7.61
N ARG A 54 9.38 5.81 -6.35
CA ARG A 54 9.78 4.45 -5.95
C ARG A 54 8.59 3.63 -5.47
N VAL A 55 8.84 2.37 -5.13
CA VAL A 55 7.85 1.53 -4.42
C VAL A 55 8.05 1.72 -2.93
N PHE A 56 6.97 2.06 -2.22
CA PHE A 56 7.00 2.12 -0.77
C PHE A 56 6.24 0.95 -0.16
N MET A 57 6.94 0.14 0.61
CA MET A 57 6.39 -0.96 1.39
C MET A 57 6.33 -0.56 2.86
N HIS A 58 5.23 -0.80 3.55
CA HIS A 58 5.18 -0.66 5.00
C HIS A 58 4.23 -1.66 5.65
N ASN A 59 4.42 -1.98 6.93
CA ASN A 59 3.51 -2.87 7.65
C ASN A 59 2.37 -2.10 8.31
N HIS A 60 1.21 -2.74 8.44
CA HIS A 60 0.09 -2.30 9.27
C HIS A 60 -0.04 -3.26 10.46
N PRO A 61 0.52 -2.94 11.64
CA PRO A 61 0.48 -3.83 12.81
C PRO A 61 -0.94 -4.18 13.28
N ARG A 62 -1.90 -3.29 13.01
CA ARG A 62 -3.33 -3.48 13.33
C ARG A 62 -4.10 -4.21 12.23
N GLY A 63 -3.41 -4.64 11.18
CA GLY A 63 -4.01 -5.14 9.95
C GLY A 63 -4.64 -4.05 9.10
N GLY A 64 -5.35 -4.46 8.05
CA GLY A 64 -5.90 -3.56 7.04
C GLY A 64 -5.00 -3.47 5.80
N ALA A 65 -5.63 -3.30 4.63
CA ALA A 65 -4.92 -3.21 3.36
C ALA A 65 -4.38 -1.80 3.09
N PHE A 66 -5.22 -0.83 2.70
CA PHE A 66 -4.77 0.55 2.49
C PHE A 66 -5.69 1.54 3.18
N SER A 67 -5.09 2.58 3.75
CA SER A 67 -5.74 3.76 4.30
C SER A 67 -5.85 4.86 3.25
N THR A 68 -6.72 5.85 3.46
CA THR A 68 -6.75 7.05 2.59
C THR A 68 -5.45 7.87 2.69
N ALA A 69 -4.72 7.78 3.81
CA ALA A 69 -3.43 8.43 3.95
C ALA A 69 -2.37 7.74 3.08
N ASP A 70 -2.44 6.43 2.90
CA ASP A 70 -1.54 5.69 2.01
C ASP A 70 -1.77 6.14 0.56
N ILE A 71 -3.03 6.23 0.14
CA ILE A 71 -3.36 6.70 -1.22
C ILE A 71 -2.92 8.15 -1.42
N TRP A 72 -3.16 9.02 -0.44
CA TRP A 72 -2.70 10.39 -0.49
C TRP A 72 -1.17 10.45 -0.65
N THR A 73 -0.44 9.70 0.15
CA THR A 73 1.03 9.65 0.11
C THR A 73 1.52 9.14 -1.24
N ALA A 74 0.91 8.06 -1.76
CA ALA A 74 1.26 7.49 -3.06
C ALA A 74 1.08 8.52 -4.20
N CYS A 75 -0.05 9.23 -4.21
CA CYS A 75 -0.36 10.25 -5.21
C CYS A 75 0.49 11.52 -5.05
N ALA A 76 0.71 11.97 -3.81
CA ALA A 76 1.45 13.18 -3.51
C ALA A 76 2.94 13.07 -3.85
N LEU A 77 3.52 11.86 -3.69
CA LEU A 77 4.92 11.55 -3.95
C LEU A 77 5.16 10.82 -5.27
N CYS A 78 4.14 10.77 -6.14
CA CYS A 78 4.20 10.12 -7.45
C CYS A 78 4.82 8.72 -7.38
N MET A 79 4.40 7.91 -6.41
CA MET A 79 5.01 6.59 -6.20
C MET A 79 4.75 5.66 -7.38
N ARG A 80 5.67 4.73 -7.60
CA ARG A 80 5.50 3.65 -8.59
C ARG A 80 4.58 2.53 -8.07
N GLY A 81 4.47 2.41 -6.76
CA GLY A 81 3.59 1.44 -6.12
C GLY A 81 3.53 1.66 -4.61
N MET A 82 2.40 1.31 -4.02
CA MET A 82 2.20 1.25 -2.59
C MET A 82 2.02 -0.21 -2.19
N VAL A 83 2.79 -0.66 -1.21
CA VAL A 83 2.71 -2.03 -0.69
C VAL A 83 2.45 -1.96 0.81
N VAL A 84 1.42 -2.68 1.25
CA VAL A 84 1.11 -2.83 2.67
C VAL A 84 1.27 -4.28 3.09
N VAL A 85 1.97 -4.48 4.18
CA VAL A 85 2.22 -5.79 4.80
C VAL A 85 1.35 -5.94 6.03
N THR A 86 0.54 -6.98 6.08
CA THR A 86 -0.24 -7.39 7.26
C THR A 86 0.26 -8.74 7.75
N HIS A 87 -0.18 -9.16 8.94
CA HIS A 87 0.20 -10.46 9.49
C HIS A 87 -0.09 -11.67 8.57
N GLY A 88 -1.00 -11.57 7.60
CA GLY A 88 -1.35 -12.70 6.72
C GLY A 88 -1.13 -12.46 5.23
N CYS A 89 -0.84 -11.22 4.82
CA CYS A 89 -0.92 -10.85 3.42
C CYS A 89 -0.09 -9.61 3.10
N VAL A 90 0.48 -9.61 1.89
CA VAL A 90 1.06 -8.44 1.23
C VAL A 90 0.05 -7.90 0.22
N HIS A 91 -0.40 -6.66 0.40
CA HIS A 91 -1.27 -5.95 -0.52
C HIS A 91 -0.44 -5.02 -1.39
N CYS A 92 -0.56 -5.12 -2.71
CA CYS A 92 0.15 -4.25 -3.64
C CYS A 92 -0.85 -3.43 -4.44
N LEU A 93 -0.59 -2.13 -4.56
CA LEU A 93 -1.34 -1.20 -5.39
C LEU A 93 -0.42 -0.48 -6.36
N ALA A 94 -0.82 -0.43 -7.63
CA ALA A 94 -0.11 0.24 -8.71
C ALA A 94 -1.01 1.29 -9.37
N PRO A 95 -0.42 2.30 -10.05
CA PRO A 95 -1.15 3.38 -10.69
C PRO A 95 -2.13 2.90 -11.74
N PRO A 96 -3.18 3.69 -12.05
CA PRO A 96 -4.21 3.24 -12.97
C PRO A 96 -3.75 3.34 -14.43
N GLY A 97 -4.35 2.53 -15.30
CA GLY A 97 -4.03 2.49 -16.73
C GLY A 97 -2.65 1.95 -17.06
N GLY A 98 -2.02 1.21 -16.13
CA GLY A 98 -0.66 0.70 -16.30
C GLY A 98 0.43 1.78 -16.30
N ARG A 99 0.12 2.99 -15.80
CA ARG A 99 1.10 4.09 -15.70
C ARG A 99 2.24 3.75 -14.75
N ASP A 100 3.40 4.39 -14.98
CA ASP A 100 4.58 4.20 -14.14
C ASP A 100 4.44 4.78 -12.73
N PHE A 101 3.61 5.83 -12.56
CA PHE A 101 3.49 6.57 -11.30
C PHE A 101 2.05 7.00 -11.02
N PHE A 102 1.69 7.08 -9.74
CA PHE A 102 0.45 7.75 -9.31
C PHE A 102 0.52 9.24 -9.62
N CYS A 103 -0.62 9.85 -9.90
CA CYS A 103 -0.76 11.30 -10.06
C CYS A 103 -1.56 11.88 -8.89
N ARG A 104 -1.32 13.16 -8.56
CA ARG A 104 -2.11 13.89 -7.58
C ARG A 104 -3.60 13.92 -7.92
N ASP A 105 -3.92 13.96 -9.21
CA ASP A 105 -5.31 14.01 -9.69
C ASP A 105 -6.06 12.70 -9.41
N ASP A 106 -5.35 11.57 -9.27
CA ASP A 106 -5.97 10.27 -9.00
C ASP A 106 -6.61 10.21 -7.59
N TYR A 107 -6.08 10.99 -6.64
CA TYR A 107 -6.43 10.87 -5.23
C TYR A 107 -7.92 11.06 -4.99
N ALA A 108 -8.50 12.13 -5.56
CA ALA A 108 -9.90 12.48 -5.33
C ALA A 108 -10.84 11.37 -5.85
N ASP A 109 -10.52 10.79 -7.01
CA ASP A 109 -11.35 9.77 -7.63
C ASP A 109 -11.19 8.41 -6.93
N ILE A 110 -9.96 8.00 -6.58
CA ILE A 110 -9.72 6.77 -5.80
C ILE A 110 -10.44 6.85 -4.45
N VAL A 111 -10.33 7.96 -3.73
CA VAL A 111 -10.98 8.12 -2.42
C VAL A 111 -12.51 8.18 -2.55
N ARG A 112 -13.04 8.83 -3.58
CA ARG A 112 -14.48 8.85 -3.85
C ARG A 112 -15.00 7.43 -4.11
N CYS A 113 -14.32 6.67 -4.96
CA CYS A 113 -14.66 5.29 -5.26
C CYS A 113 -14.57 4.40 -4.00
N TYR A 114 -13.48 4.50 -3.24
CA TYR A 114 -13.31 3.79 -1.96
C TYR A 114 -14.47 4.06 -0.99
N ARG A 115 -14.82 5.34 -0.77
CA ARG A 115 -15.93 5.71 0.11
C ARG A 115 -17.27 5.15 -0.38
N PHE A 116 -17.53 5.24 -1.68
CA PHE A 116 -18.74 4.67 -2.27
C PHE A 116 -18.81 3.15 -2.10
N ARG A 117 -17.71 2.43 -2.33
CA ARG A 117 -17.62 0.97 -2.15
C ARG A 117 -17.77 0.55 -0.68
N CYS A 118 -17.23 1.33 0.25
CA CYS A 118 -17.45 1.10 1.69
C CYS A 118 -18.93 1.31 2.08
N LEU A 119 -19.59 2.33 1.55
CA LEU A 119 -21.00 2.61 1.83
C LEU A 119 -21.94 1.56 1.20
N THR A 120 -21.59 1.04 0.02
CA THR A 120 -22.41 0.05 -0.68
C THR A 120 -22.09 -1.39 -0.31
N ALA A 121 -21.06 -1.62 0.50
CA ALA A 121 -20.77 -2.93 1.06
C ALA A 121 -21.95 -3.39 1.95
N ASP A 122 -22.36 -4.65 1.75
CA ASP A 122 -23.34 -5.36 2.55
C ASP A 122 -23.06 -5.16 4.06
N LEU A 123 -24.11 -4.93 4.86
CA LEU A 123 -24.02 -4.70 6.30
C LEU A 123 -23.20 -5.80 7.01
N SER A 124 -23.33 -7.05 6.57
CA SER A 124 -22.55 -8.19 7.09
C SER A 124 -21.04 -8.07 6.84
N LYS A 125 -20.65 -7.31 5.81
CA LYS A 125 -19.27 -7.05 5.41
C LYS A 125 -18.72 -5.75 6.00
N ARG A 126 -19.56 -4.82 6.46
CA ARG A 126 -19.14 -3.59 7.16
C ARG A 126 -18.51 -3.85 8.53
N LEU A 127 -18.78 -5.02 9.13
CA LEU A 127 -18.18 -5.46 10.39
C LEU A 127 -16.81 -6.16 10.20
N ARG A 128 -16.39 -6.41 8.96
CA ARG A 128 -15.07 -7.00 8.63
C ARG A 128 -14.13 -5.91 8.12
N PRO A 129 -12.80 -6.10 8.24
CA PRO A 129 -11.86 -5.10 7.76
C PRO A 129 -12.09 -4.79 6.27
N PRO A 130 -11.98 -3.50 5.87
CA PRO A 130 -12.36 -2.98 4.56
C PRO A 130 -11.53 -3.53 3.38
N ASP A 131 -10.60 -4.45 3.62
CA ASP A 131 -9.63 -4.99 2.66
C ASP A 131 -10.28 -5.57 1.39
N ARG A 132 -11.53 -6.05 1.51
CA ARG A 132 -12.28 -6.60 0.38
C ARG A 132 -12.78 -5.55 -0.62
N VAL A 133 -12.86 -4.28 -0.23
CA VAL A 133 -13.31 -3.22 -1.15
C VAL A 133 -12.24 -2.86 -2.16
N TRP A 134 -10.95 -3.06 -1.84
CA TRP A 134 -9.85 -2.65 -2.70
C TRP A 134 -9.81 -3.40 -4.03
N LYS A 135 -10.27 -4.65 -4.09
CA LYS A 135 -10.43 -5.36 -5.36
C LYS A 135 -11.47 -4.69 -6.27
N ALA A 136 -12.57 -4.20 -5.70
CA ALA A 136 -13.61 -3.51 -6.46
C ALA A 136 -13.15 -2.09 -6.85
N VAL A 137 -12.54 -1.36 -5.93
CA VAL A 137 -11.96 -0.03 -6.20
C VAL A 137 -10.94 -0.13 -7.33
N ALA A 138 -10.05 -1.13 -7.29
CA ALA A 138 -9.06 -1.33 -8.33
C ALA A 138 -9.67 -1.63 -9.69
N ALA A 139 -10.72 -2.44 -9.75
CA ALA A 139 -11.44 -2.71 -10.99
C ALA A 139 -12.12 -1.46 -11.56
N ASP A 140 -12.78 -0.66 -10.72
CA ASP A 140 -13.50 0.55 -11.17
C ASP A 140 -12.57 1.68 -11.61
N MET A 141 -11.39 1.76 -10.98
CA MET A 141 -10.41 2.81 -11.20
C MET A 141 -9.27 2.37 -12.13
N ASP A 142 -9.32 1.15 -12.67
CA ASP A 142 -8.27 0.54 -13.48
C ASP A 142 -6.88 0.50 -12.79
N LEU A 143 -6.86 0.33 -11.46
CA LEU A 143 -5.64 0.20 -10.66
C LEU A 143 -5.09 -1.22 -10.77
N GLY A 144 -3.76 -1.35 -10.77
CA GLY A 144 -3.14 -2.64 -10.50
C GLY A 144 -3.32 -2.99 -9.02
N TYR A 145 -3.99 -4.10 -8.71
CA TYR A 145 -4.12 -4.58 -7.33
C TYR A 145 -3.88 -6.08 -7.25
N CYS A 146 -3.06 -6.48 -6.28
CA CYS A 146 -2.93 -7.89 -5.90
C CYS A 146 -2.77 -8.05 -4.38
N ALA A 147 -3.20 -9.21 -3.90
CA ALA A 147 -3.05 -9.62 -2.51
C ALA A 147 -2.33 -10.96 -2.51
N ILE A 148 -1.16 -11.01 -1.88
CA ILE A 148 -0.27 -12.17 -1.85
C ILE A 148 -0.28 -12.69 -0.41
N PRO A 149 -0.94 -13.83 -0.13
CA PRO A 149 -0.91 -14.41 1.20
C PRO A 149 0.51 -14.89 1.54
N PHE A 150 0.91 -14.73 2.80
CA PHE A 150 2.06 -15.48 3.33
C PHE A 150 1.69 -16.97 3.32
N GLN A 151 2.60 -17.83 2.86
CA GLN A 151 2.38 -19.26 2.98
C GLN A 151 2.42 -19.61 4.46
N LYS A 152 1.36 -20.25 4.95
CA LYS A 152 1.41 -20.90 6.27
C LYS A 152 2.19 -22.20 6.08
N GLU A 153 3.31 -22.31 6.79
CA GLU A 153 3.92 -23.61 7.05
C GLU A 153 2.97 -24.50 7.88
#